data_AF-A0A0B7GT95-F1
#
_entry.id   AF-A0A0B7GT95-F1
#
_cell.length_a   1.000
_cell.length_b   1.000
_cell.length_c   1.000
_cell.angle_alpha   90.00
_cell.angle_beta   90.00
_cell.angle_gamma   90.00
#
_symmetry.space_group_name_H-M   'P 1'
#
loop_
_entity.id
_entity.type
_entity.pdbx_description
1 polymer ?
#
loop_
_entity_poly.entity_id
_entity_poly.type
_entity_poly.pdbx_seq_one_letter_code
_entity_poly.pdbx_strand_id
1 'polypeptide(L)' 'MKFDQIVDPYKLCKDVTSLDHWGNGDVKLSFEHTSDIDNIMPLIEQSYNLQAD' A
#
# COMPACT_ATOMS: atom_id res chain seq x y z
N MET A 1 5.48 -3.25 6.05
CA MET A 1 5.66 -3.58 4.63
C MET A 1 6.54 -2.51 4.01
N LYS A 2 7.72 -2.86 3.47
CA LYS A 2 8.58 -1.89 2.78
C LYS A 2 8.07 -1.64 1.35
N PHE A 3 8.30 -0.45 0.80
CA PHE A 3 7.86 -0.11 -0.56
C PHE A 3 8.39 -1.08 -1.62
N ASP A 4 9.65 -1.53 -1.48
CA ASP A 4 10.29 -2.48 -2.41
C ASP A 4 9.66 -3.88 -2.44
N GLN A 5 8.83 -4.23 -1.43
CA GLN A 5 8.20 -5.54 -1.32
C GLN A 5 6.78 -5.55 -1.91
N ILE A 6 6.27 -4.39 -2.32
CA ILE A 6 4.90 -4.25 -2.84
C ILE A 6 4.84 -4.68 -4.30
N VAL A 7 3.86 -5.51 -4.64
CA VAL A 7 3.56 -5.87 -6.02
C VAL A 7 2.38 -5.03 -6.48
N ASP A 8 2.68 -3.83 -6.99
CA ASP A 8 1.68 -2.87 -7.45
C ASP A 8 1.78 -2.64 -8.98
N PRO A 9 0.99 -3.37 -9.78
CA PRO A 9 1.00 -3.21 -11.24
C PRO A 9 0.39 -1.88 -11.72
N TYR A 10 -0.43 -1.23 -10.88
CA TYR A 10 -1.16 -0.02 -11.24
C TYR A 10 -0.52 1.27 -10.71
N LYS A 11 0.59 1.17 -9.96
CA LYS A 11 1.34 2.30 -9.39
C LYS A 11 0.45 3.22 -8.52
N LEU A 12 -0.44 2.61 -7.75
CA LEU A 12 -1.32 3.26 -6.77
C LEU A 12 -0.60 3.58 -5.44
N CYS A 13 0.46 2.86 -5.14
CA CYS A 13 1.25 3.03 -3.93
C CYS A 13 2.29 4.14 -4.09
N LYS A 14 2.41 4.98 -3.07
CA LYS A 14 3.45 6.00 -2.94
C LYS A 14 4.37 5.66 -1.79
N ASP A 15 5.67 5.75 -2.04
CA ASP A 15 6.69 5.68 -1.01
C ASP A 15 6.58 6.91 -0.10
N VAL A 16 6.42 6.67 1.20
CA VAL A 16 6.39 7.70 2.24
C VAL A 16 7.43 7.46 3.32
N THR A 17 8.39 6.54 3.12
CA THR A 17 9.47 6.24 4.07
C THR A 17 10.28 7.46 4.46
N SER A 18 10.45 8.42 3.54
CA SER A 18 11.20 9.64 3.79
C SER A 18 10.34 10.84 4.23
N LEU A 19 9.06 10.63 4.52
CA LEU A 19 8.16 11.69 5.00
C LEU A 19 8.02 11.59 6.51
N ASP A 20 8.17 12.72 7.21
CA ASP A 20 7.85 12.79 8.64
C ASP A 20 6.34 12.63 8.84
N HIS A 21 5.92 11.45 9.27
CA HIS A 21 4.53 11.16 9.62
C HIS A 21 4.43 10.35 10.92
N TRP A 22 3.34 10.53 11.65
CA TRP A 22 3.08 9.81 12.90
C TRP A 22 2.40 8.47 12.59
N GLY A 23 3.18 7.53 12.04
CA GLY A 23 2.73 6.18 11.74
C GLY A 23 3.90 5.25 11.42
N ASN A 24 3.66 3.93 11.42
CA ASN A 24 4.68 2.91 11.15
C ASN A 24 4.71 2.44 9.68
N GLY A 25 3.94 3.07 8.79
CA GLY A 25 3.79 2.62 7.41
C GLY A 25 4.71 3.36 6.45
N ASP A 26 5.56 2.63 5.75
CA ASP A 26 6.45 3.14 4.70
C ASP A 26 5.73 3.48 3.38
N VAL A 27 4.45 3.09 3.27
CA VAL A 27 3.68 3.18 2.02
C VAL A 27 2.31 3.80 2.24
N LYS A 28 1.94 4.69 1.32
CA LYS A 28 0.62 5.30 1.25
C LYS A 28 -0.11 4.85 -0.02
N LEU A 29 -1.35 4.42 0.16
CA LEU A 29 -2.28 4.12 -0.93
C LEU A 29 -3.39 5.18 -0.93
N SER A 30 -3.75 5.67 -2.11
CA SER A 30 -4.82 6.66 -2.31
C SER A 30 -5.65 6.32 -3.54
N PHE A 31 -6.96 6.45 -3.43
CA PHE A 31 -7.90 6.22 -4.52
C PHE A 31 -9.05 7.23 -4.46
N GLU A 32 -9.63 7.53 -5.61
CA GLU A 32 -10.69 8.54 -5.75
C GLU A 32 -12.03 7.92 -6.13
N HIS A 33 -12.00 6.79 -6.86
CA HIS A 33 -13.20 6.15 -7.38
C HIS A 33 -13.39 4.75 -6.80
N THR A 34 -14.64 4.35 -6.63
CA THR A 34 -14.98 3.00 -6.16
C THR A 34 -14.64 1.92 -7.19
N SER A 35 -14.46 2.28 -8.46
CA SER A 35 -13.94 1.37 -9.49
C SER A 35 -12.52 0.88 -9.21
N ASP A 36 -11.76 1.61 -8.39
CA ASP A 36 -10.37 1.26 -8.08
C ASP A 36 -10.27 0.20 -6.98
N ILE A 37 -11.39 -0.13 -6.31
CA ILE A 37 -11.44 -1.09 -5.21
C ILE A 37 -10.86 -2.44 -5.63
N ASP A 38 -11.19 -2.94 -6.82
CA ASP A 38 -10.70 -4.22 -7.33
C ASP A 38 -9.16 -4.25 -7.45
N ASN A 39 -8.53 -3.09 -7.69
CA ASN A 39 -7.08 -2.96 -7.79
C ASN A 39 -6.41 -2.80 -6.43
N ILE A 40 -7.15 -2.34 -5.42
CA ILE A 40 -6.64 -2.01 -4.07
C ILE A 40 -6.75 -3.18 -3.12
N MET A 41 -7.82 -3.98 -3.22
CA MET A 41 -8.06 -5.11 -2.34
C MET A 41 -6.87 -6.11 -2.30
N PRO A 42 -6.22 -6.45 -3.44
CA PRO A 42 -5.02 -7.30 -3.43
C PRO A 42 -3.85 -6.69 -2.66
N LEU A 43 -3.68 -5.36 -2.69
CA LEU A 43 -2.62 -4.66 -1.96
C LEU A 43 -2.86 -4.69 -0.44
N ILE A 44 -4.13 -4.59 -0.04
CA ILE A 44 -4.55 -4.73 1.37
C ILE A 44 -4.29 -6.17 1.85
N GLU A 45 -4.70 -7.16 1.07
CA GLU A 45 -4.47 -8.57 1.38
C GLU A 45 -2.96 -8.88 1.50
N GLN A 46 -2.16 -8.37 0.57
CA GLN A 46 -0.71 -8.49 0.62
C GLN A 46 -0.13 -7.92 1.92
N SER A 47 -0.58 -6.72 2.33
CA SER A 47 -0.14 -6.11 3.59
C SER A 47 -0.59 -6.90 4.82
N TYR A 48 -1.78 -7.46 4.80
CA TYR A 48 -2.31 -8.26 5.90
C TYR A 48 -1.52 -9.55 6.07
N ASN A 49 -1.28 -10.28 4.99
CA ASN A 49 -0.52 -11.53 5.02
C ASN A 49 0.91 -11.31 5.52
N LEU A 50 1.57 -10.22 5.09
CA LEU A 50 2.91 -9.85 5.58
C LEU A 50 2.99 -9.51 7.07
N GLN A 51 1.86 -9.19 7.71
CA GLN A 51 1.80 -8.90 9.15
C GLN A 51 1.32 -10.10 9.96
N ALA A 52 0.50 -10.97 9.36
CA ALA A 52 -0.05 -12.15 10.00
C ALA A 52 0.99 -13.29 10.15
N ASP A 53 1.98 -13.33 9.26
CA ASP A 53 3.19 -14.18 9.37
C ASP A 53 4.28 -13.53 10.23
#